data_AF-A0A8E1BZT8-F1
#
_entry.id   AF-A0A8E1BZT8-F1
#
_cell.length_a   1.000
_cell.length_b   1.000
_cell.length_c   1.000
_cell.angle_alpha   90.00
_cell.angle_beta   90.00
_cell.angle_gamma   90.00
#
_symmetry.space_group_name_H-M   'P 1'
#
loop_
_entity.id
_entity.type
_entity.pdbx_description
1 polymer ?
#
loop_
_entity_poly.entity_id
_entity_poly.type
_entity_poly.pdbx_seq_one_letter_code
_entity_poly.pdbx_strand_id
1 'polypeptide(L)' 'MSNKHIIEYQGKPAFVVIPFNEYQELINKKQCITDETLYTEAIAKNEKYFPEELVQKILDGKNPIKVYREYRGLSQE' A
#
# COMPACT_ATOMS: atom_id res chain seq x y z
N MET A 1 -25.88 3.84 -9.16
CA MET A 1 -25.60 2.70 -10.06
C MET A 1 -24.76 3.27 -11.21
N SER A 2 -23.48 2.90 -11.30
CA SER A 2 -22.61 3.40 -12.38
C SER A 2 -23.09 2.80 -13.70
N ASN A 3 -23.62 3.66 -14.59
CA ASN A 3 -24.04 3.28 -15.94
C ASN A 3 -22.81 3.26 -16.85
N LYS A 4 -22.06 2.17 -16.79
CA LYS A 4 -20.94 1.94 -17.71
C LYS A 4 -21.42 1.21 -18.97
N HIS A 5 -21.02 1.70 -20.12
CA HIS A 5 -21.29 1.06 -21.41
C HIS A 5 -19.98 0.59 -22.03
N ILE A 6 -19.94 -0.65 -22.51
CA ILE A 6 -18.73 -1.24 -23.10
C ILE A 6 -18.88 -1.21 -24.62
N ILE A 7 -17.86 -0.70 -25.30
CA ILE A 7 -17.75 -0.73 -26.75
C ILE A 7 -16.75 -1.81 -27.13
N GLU A 8 -17.18 -2.76 -27.94
CA GLU A 8 -16.33 -3.86 -28.44
C GLU A 8 -15.67 -3.50 -29.78
N TYR A 9 -14.45 -4.00 -29.96
CA TYR A 9 -13.73 -3.98 -31.23
C TYR A 9 -13.18 -5.38 -31.49
N GLN A 10 -13.46 -5.94 -32.68
CA GLN A 10 -13.08 -7.31 -33.05
C GLN A 10 -13.56 -8.39 -32.04
N GLY A 11 -14.78 -8.22 -31.52
CA GLY A 11 -15.39 -9.16 -30.55
C GLY A 11 -14.73 -9.13 -29.17
N LYS A 12 -13.97 -8.07 -28.85
CA LYS A 12 -13.34 -7.88 -27.54
C LYS A 12 -13.68 -6.50 -26.97
N PRO A 13 -13.90 -6.37 -25.64
CA PRO A 13 -14.05 -5.08 -24.99
C PRO A 13 -12.84 -4.19 -25.30
N ALA A 14 -13.08 -3.03 -25.92
CA ALA A 14 -12.01 -2.11 -26.30
C ALA A 14 -12.10 -0.78 -25.56
N PHE A 15 -13.31 -0.27 -25.35
CA PHE A 15 -13.53 1.00 -24.66
C PHE A 15 -14.67 0.89 -23.65
N VAL A 16 -14.65 1.78 -22.65
CA VAL A 16 -15.73 1.93 -21.67
C VAL A 16 -16.15 3.38 -21.62
N VAL A 17 -17.45 3.63 -21.82
CA VAL A 17 -18.07 4.93 -21.66
C VAL A 17 -18.64 5.00 -20.24
N ILE A 18 -18.24 6.05 -19.52
CA ILE A 18 -18.72 6.37 -18.18
C ILE A 18 -19.12 7.85 -18.14
N PRO A 19 -20.00 8.24 -17.19
CA PRO A 19 -20.26 9.64 -16.91
C PRO A 19 -18.97 10.42 -16.65
N PHE A 20 -18.89 11.65 -17.15
CA PHE A 20 -17.67 12.45 -17.09
C PHE A 20 -17.20 12.75 -15.66
N ASN A 21 -18.14 12.98 -14.74
CA ASN A 21 -17.84 13.13 -13.31
C ASN A 21 -17.18 11.88 -12.71
N GLU A 22 -17.63 10.67 -13.08
CA GLU A 22 -17.01 9.42 -12.66
C GLU A 22 -15.59 9.29 -13.24
N TYR A 23 -15.37 9.69 -14.49
CA TYR A 23 -14.04 9.75 -15.09
C TYR A 23 -13.10 10.72 -14.35
N GLN A 24 -13.58 11.92 -14.00
CA GLN A 24 -12.81 12.90 -13.24
C GLN A 24 -12.42 12.36 -11.86
N GLU A 25 -13.35 11.72 -11.14
CA GLU A 25 -13.02 11.05 -9.88
C GLU A 25 -11.97 9.96 -10.05
N LEU A 26 -12.05 9.17 -11.12
CA LEU A 26 -11.06 8.13 -11.40
C LEU A 26 -9.68 8.74 -11.63
N ILE A 27 -9.55 9.78 -12.46
CA ILE A 27 -8.25 10.46 -12.65
C ILE A 27 -7.69 10.96 -11.31
N ASN A 28 -8.53 11.59 -10.50
CA ASN A 28 -8.11 12.16 -9.22
C ASN A 28 -7.71 11.08 -8.20
N LYS A 29 -8.40 9.94 -8.19
CA LYS A 29 -8.07 8.78 -7.33
C LYS A 29 -6.87 7.98 -7.84
N LYS A 30 -6.56 8.05 -9.15
CA LYS A 30 -5.46 7.32 -9.79
C LYS A 30 -4.11 7.98 -9.65
N GLN A 31 -3.95 8.98 -8.78
CA GLN A 31 -2.64 9.24 -8.17
C GLN A 31 -2.29 8.02 -7.33
N CYS A 32 -1.80 6.98 -8.00
CA CYS A 32 -1.02 5.94 -7.36
C CYS A 32 0.16 6.67 -6.72
N ILE A 33 0.18 6.70 -5.39
CA ILE A 33 1.39 7.05 -4.66
C ILE A 33 2.43 6.04 -5.14
N THR A 34 3.43 6.51 -5.87
CA THR A 34 4.52 5.67 -6.35
C THR A 34 5.38 5.24 -5.17
N ASP A 35 6.09 4.12 -5.30
CA ASP A 35 7.05 3.69 -4.28
C ASP A 35 8.08 4.80 -3.96
N GLU A 36 8.46 5.59 -4.96
CA GLU A 36 9.33 6.77 -4.80
C GLU A 36 8.71 7.84 -3.89
N THR A 37 7.43 8.16 -4.10
CA THR A 37 6.71 9.12 -3.24
C THR A 37 6.50 8.57 -1.83
N LEU A 38 6.16 7.28 -1.68
CA LEU A 38 6.05 6.63 -0.37
C LEU A 38 7.38 6.65 0.38
N TYR A 39 8.49 6.34 -0.31
CA TYR A 39 9.83 6.36 0.27
C TYR A 39 10.23 7.78 0.70
N THR A 40 9.97 8.77 -0.13
CA THR A 40 10.27 10.18 0.17
C THR A 40 9.49 10.66 1.39
N GLU A 41 8.19 10.35 1.46
CA GLU A 41 7.35 10.65 2.63
C GLU A 41 7.81 9.92 3.89
N ALA A 42 8.20 8.64 3.78
CA ALA A 42 8.71 7.86 4.90
C ALA A 42 10.01 8.46 5.46
N ILE A 43 10.96 8.86 4.61
CA ILE A 43 12.17 9.54 5.08
C ILE A 43 11.83 10.87 5.76
N ALA A 44 10.91 11.65 5.19
CA ALA A 44 10.55 12.96 5.71
C ALA A 44 9.95 12.92 7.13
N LYS A 45 9.25 11.83 7.49
CA LYS A 45 8.63 11.66 8.81
C LYS A 45 9.63 11.44 9.95
N ASN A 46 10.89 11.07 9.64
CA ASN A 46 11.95 10.82 10.63
C ASN A 46 11.52 9.90 11.80
N GLU A 47 10.68 8.90 11.49
CA GLU A 47 10.20 7.91 12.45
C GLU A 47 11.25 6.82 12.71
N LYS A 48 11.05 6.04 13.78
CA LYS A 48 11.89 4.90 14.09
C LYS A 48 11.39 3.66 13.36
N TYR A 49 12.17 3.19 12.40
CA TYR A 49 11.89 1.98 11.64
C TYR A 49 12.49 0.74 12.30
N PHE A 50 11.85 -0.40 12.07
CA PHE A 50 12.36 -1.72 12.45
C PHE A 50 12.53 -2.58 11.19
N PRO A 51 13.49 -3.52 11.17
CA PRO A 51 13.64 -4.45 10.07
C PRO A 51 12.37 -5.29 9.86
N GLU A 52 12.07 -5.62 8.60
CA GLU A 52 10.89 -6.42 8.23
C GLU A 52 10.82 -7.73 9.00
N GLU A 53 11.95 -8.46 9.11
CA GLU A 53 12.01 -9.75 9.81
C GLU A 53 11.57 -9.64 11.28
N LEU A 54 11.82 -8.50 11.92
CA LEU A 54 11.37 -8.24 13.28
C LEU A 54 9.84 -8.11 13.35
N VAL A 55 9.27 -7.38 12.40
CA VAL A 55 7.83 -7.15 12.30
C VAL A 55 7.10 -8.46 11.99
N GLN A 56 7.63 -9.26 11.07
CA GLN A 56 7.05 -10.57 10.73
C GLN A 56 6.98 -11.51 11.93
N LYS A 57 8.03 -11.58 12.76
CA LYS A 57 8.00 -12.39 14.00
C LYS A 57 6.86 -11.98 14.93
N ILE A 58 6.55 -10.68 15.04
CA ILE A 58 5.45 -10.19 15.86
C ILE A 58 4.10 -10.58 15.24
N LEU A 59 3.95 -10.42 13.91
CA LEU A 59 2.73 -10.78 13.18
C LEU A 59 2.45 -12.30 13.23
N ASP A 60 3.50 -13.12 13.24
CA ASP A 60 3.44 -14.57 13.42
C ASP A 60 3.09 -14.98 14.87
N GLY A 61 2.81 -14.02 15.75
CA GLY A 61 2.35 -14.26 17.12
C GLY A 61 3.47 -14.48 18.14
N LYS A 62 4.74 -14.20 17.81
CA LYS A 62 5.82 -14.24 18.82
C LYS A 62 5.63 -13.11 19.83
N ASN A 63 6.02 -13.37 21.08
CA ASN A 63 5.95 -12.37 22.14
C ASN A 63 6.77 -11.12 21.75
N PRO A 64 6.15 -9.92 21.63
CA PRO A 64 6.84 -8.72 21.16
C PRO A 64 8.01 -8.30 22.05
N ILE A 65 7.88 -8.45 23.38
CA ILE A 65 8.94 -8.09 24.33
C ILE A 65 10.18 -8.93 24.08
N LYS A 66 10.00 -10.25 23.89
CA LYS A 66 11.11 -11.16 23.60
C LYS A 66 11.80 -10.79 22.28
N VAL A 67 11.03 -10.55 21.22
CA VAL A 67 11.54 -10.16 19.89
C VAL A 67 12.35 -8.86 19.96
N TYR A 68 11.83 -7.83 20.63
CA TYR A 68 12.54 -6.56 20.78
C TYR A 68 13.81 -6.67 21.62
N ARG A 69 13.80 -7.51 22.66
CA ARG A 69 14.99 -7.73 23.51
C ARG A 69 16.11 -8.42 22.74
N GLU A 70 15.77 -9.49 22.01
CA GLU A 70 16.72 -10.20 21.15
C GLU A 70 17.32 -9.27 20.10
N TYR A 71 16.49 -8.48 19.41
CA TYR A 71 16.95 -7.49 18.43
C TYR A 71 17.89 -6.43 19.03
N ARG A 72 17.69 -6.05 20.30
CA ARG A 72 18.51 -5.07 21.01
C ARG A 72 19.68 -5.68 21.79
N GLY A 73 19.91 -6.99 21.69
CA GLY A 73 20.96 -7.69 22.44
C GLY A 73 20.77 -7.67 23.96
N LEU A 74 19.54 -7.53 24.45
CA LEU A 74 19.23 -7.44 25.88
C LEU A 74 18.97 -8.84 26.46
N SER A 75 19.93 -9.41 27.20
CA SER A 75 19.73 -10.62 27.99
C SER A 75 18.89 -10.33 29.25
N GLN A 76 18.23 -11.34 29.81
CA GLN A 76 17.56 -11.22 31.11
C GLN A 76 18.60 -11.29 32.22
N GLU A 77 18.76 -10.20 32.95
CA GLU A 77 19.22 -10.19 34.35
C GLU A 77 18.03 -9.76 35.21
#